data_AF-A0A3E0HLL6-F1
#
_entry.id   AF-A0A3E0HLL6-F1
#
_cell.length_a   1.000
_cell.length_b   1.000
_cell.length_c   1.000
_cell.angle_alpha   90.00
_cell.angle_beta   90.00
_cell.angle_gamma   90.00
#
_symmetry.space_group_name_H-M   'P 1'
#
loop_
_entity.id
_entity.type
_entity.pdbx_description
1 polymer ?
#
loop_
_entity_poly.entity_id
_entity_poly.type
_entity_poly.pdbx_seq_one_letter_code
_entity_poly.pdbx_strand_id
1 'polypeptide(L)'
;MAGNLSRACIGLGDYQQALKHGQHGLALRRQCGDRPGEALALHHLARAWQGLGDHPRAIDLCQKALAIGRTNPTLPLASVGEPLETLAECLHHTGHTSDAIPLWREAADTFHQYGEPHRAAQVRDLLRALADSREISVDPHDGDE
;
A
#
# COMPACT_ATOMS: atom_id res chain seq x y z
N MET A 1 20.29 6.12 -4.99
CA MET A 1 20.73 5.88 -3.59
C MET A 1 19.66 6.19 -2.54
N ALA A 2 18.99 7.35 -2.56
CA ALA A 2 18.04 7.74 -1.51
C ALA A 2 16.85 6.78 -1.30
N GLY A 3 16.31 6.16 -2.36
CA GLY A 3 15.22 5.17 -2.24
C GLY A 3 15.62 3.91 -1.46
N ASN A 4 16.83 3.41 -1.68
CA ASN A 4 17.32 2.19 -1.03
C ASN A 4 17.56 2.40 0.48
N LEU A 5 18.00 3.60 0.87
CA LEU A 5 18.18 3.97 2.28
C LEU A 5 16.84 4.05 3.00
N SER A 6 15.83 4.70 2.41
CA SER A 6 14.49 4.76 2.99
C SER A 6 13.92 3.36 3.24
N ARG A 7 14.09 2.43 2.29
CA ARG A 7 13.63 1.04 2.43
C ARG A 7 14.38 0.28 3.53
N ALA A 8 15.68 0.48 3.64
CA ALA A 8 16.50 -0.12 4.71
C ALA A 8 16.07 0.39 6.09
N CYS A 9 15.86 1.70 6.25
CA CYS A 9 15.39 2.30 7.50
C CYS A 9 14.02 1.75 7.92
N ILE A 10 13.07 1.58 6.97
CA ILE A 10 11.77 0.95 7.25
C ILE A 10 11.95 -0.48 7.79
N GLY A 11 12.84 -1.28 7.18
CA GLY A 11 13.12 -2.64 7.63
C GLY A 11 13.78 -2.72 9.02
N LEU A 12 14.45 -1.64 9.45
CA LEU A 12 15.05 -1.51 10.77
C LEU A 12 14.10 -0.89 11.82
N GLY A 13 12.89 -0.50 11.42
CA GLY A 13 11.95 0.22 12.29
C GLY A 13 12.31 1.70 12.55
N ASP A 14 13.34 2.22 11.88
CA ASP A 14 13.73 3.63 11.98
C ASP A 14 12.92 4.48 10.98
N TYR A 15 11.65 4.67 11.29
CA TYR A 15 10.72 5.39 10.41
C TYR A 15 11.05 6.88 10.30
N GLN A 16 11.66 7.49 11.31
CA GLN A 16 12.05 8.91 11.25
C GLN A 16 13.18 9.15 10.24
N GLN A 17 14.20 8.29 10.20
CA GLN A 17 15.23 8.37 9.15
C GLN A 17 14.67 8.02 7.78
N ALA A 18 13.75 7.04 7.69
CA ALA A 18 13.07 6.73 6.45
C ALA A 18 12.33 7.96 5.88
N LEU A 19 11.64 8.72 6.73
CA LEU A 19 10.97 9.96 6.32
C LEU A 19 11.96 11.01 5.79
N LYS A 20 13.07 11.23 6.50
CA LYS A 20 14.09 12.21 6.09
C LYS A 20 14.69 11.87 4.73
N HIS A 21 15.10 10.61 4.53
CA HIS A 21 15.67 10.15 3.27
C HIS A 21 14.64 10.10 2.14
N GLY A 22 13.41 9.68 2.44
CA GLY A 22 12.30 9.64 1.50
C GLY A 22 11.93 11.03 0.99
N GLN A 23 11.82 12.03 1.87
CA GLN A 23 11.49 13.42 1.51
C GLN A 23 12.58 14.07 0.66
N HIS A 24 13.84 13.88 1.05
CA HIS A 24 14.97 14.39 0.27
C HIS A 24 15.03 13.74 -1.11
N GLY A 25 14.85 12.41 -1.17
CA GLY A 25 14.80 11.67 -2.42
C GLY A 25 13.59 12.03 -3.30
N LEU A 26 12.47 12.43 -2.71
CA LEU A 26 11.29 12.90 -3.44
C LEU A 26 11.56 14.25 -4.10
N ALA A 27 12.15 15.20 -3.36
CA ALA A 27 12.47 16.53 -3.87
C ALA A 27 13.42 16.47 -5.09
N LEU A 28 14.48 15.68 -5.00
CA LEU A 28 15.43 15.50 -6.10
C LEU A 28 14.77 14.91 -7.35
N ARG A 29 13.93 13.89 -7.19
CA ARG A 29 13.27 13.24 -8.33
C ARG A 29 12.26 14.13 -9.02
N ARG A 30 11.52 14.93 -8.25
CA ARG A 30 10.66 15.99 -8.79
C ARG A 30 11.45 17.00 -9.61
N GLN A 31 12.60 17.45 -9.10
CA GLN A 31 13.48 18.38 -9.82
C GLN A 31 14.05 17.76 -11.10
N CYS A 32 14.39 16.48 -11.09
CA CYS A 32 14.90 15.76 -12.26
C CYS A 32 13.81 15.30 -13.23
N GLY A 33 12.52 15.45 -12.90
CA GLY A 33 11.41 14.92 -13.72
C GLY A 33 11.29 13.39 -13.69
N ASP A 34 11.94 12.71 -12.74
CA ASP A 34 11.91 11.26 -12.56
C ASP A 34 10.58 10.82 -11.91
N ARG A 35 9.53 10.71 -12.73
CA ARG A 35 8.20 10.21 -12.34
C ARG A 35 8.23 8.81 -11.71
N PRO A 36 8.90 7.79 -12.27
CA PRO A 36 8.92 6.46 -11.67
C PRO A 36 9.57 6.48 -10.28
N GLY A 37 10.69 7.17 -10.13
CA GLY A 37 11.30 7.29 -8.82
C GLY A 37 10.47 8.14 -7.85
N GLU A 38 9.71 9.14 -8.33
CA GLU A 38 8.79 9.93 -7.50
C GLU A 38 7.73 9.03 -6.86
N ALA A 39 7.09 8.16 -7.65
CA ALA A 39 6.10 7.21 -7.17
C ALA A 39 6.68 6.27 -6.09
N LEU A 40 7.88 5.74 -6.33
CA LEU A 40 8.57 4.88 -5.35
C LEU A 40 8.91 5.64 -4.06
N ALA A 41 9.36 6.89 -4.15
CA ALA A 41 9.67 7.71 -2.98
C ALA A 41 8.41 7.99 -2.14
N LEU A 42 7.28 8.31 -2.79
CA LEU A 42 5.99 8.51 -2.13
C LEU A 42 5.53 7.23 -1.42
N HIS A 43 5.66 6.07 -2.06
CA HIS A 43 5.31 4.80 -1.44
C HIS A 43 6.17 4.49 -0.20
N HIS A 44 7.49 4.72 -0.25
CA HIS A 44 8.34 4.51 0.92
C HIS A 44 8.00 5.48 2.06
N LEU A 45 7.65 6.73 1.74
CA LEU A 45 7.14 7.66 2.75
C LEU A 45 5.83 7.16 3.37
N ALA A 46 4.90 6.64 2.55
CA ALA A 46 3.66 6.07 3.05
C ALA A 46 3.90 4.94 4.04
N ARG A 47 4.78 3.99 3.71
CA ARG A 47 5.18 2.89 4.60
C ARG A 47 5.82 3.37 5.90
N ALA A 48 6.62 4.44 5.85
CA ALA A 48 7.20 5.03 7.05
C ALA A 48 6.12 5.66 7.95
N TRP A 49 5.14 6.37 7.37
CA TRP A 49 4.01 6.91 8.13
C TRP A 49 3.11 5.82 8.70
N GLN A 50 2.85 4.76 7.92
CA GLN A 50 2.12 3.58 8.40
C GLN A 50 2.82 2.95 9.61
N GLY A 51 4.15 2.79 9.57
CA GLY A 51 4.94 2.27 10.69
C GLY A 51 4.92 3.17 11.93
N LEU A 52 4.69 4.47 11.76
CA LEU A 52 4.48 5.43 12.85
C LEU A 52 3.02 5.50 13.34
N GLY A 53 2.10 4.74 12.73
CA GLY A 53 0.67 4.74 13.05
C GLY A 53 -0.13 5.87 12.43
N ASP A 54 0.47 6.72 11.59
CA ASP A 54 -0.24 7.80 10.89
C ASP A 54 -0.81 7.29 9.55
N HIS A 55 -1.89 6.51 9.66
CA HIS A 55 -2.60 5.94 8.51
C HIS A 55 -3.17 7.01 7.55
N PRO A 56 -3.75 8.14 8.01
CA PRO A 56 -4.24 9.18 7.09
C PRO A 56 -3.15 9.76 6.17
N ARG A 57 -1.95 10.02 6.70
CA ARG A 57 -0.83 10.48 5.86
C ARG A 57 -0.35 9.41 4.90
N ALA A 58 -0.30 8.15 5.35
CA ALA A 58 0.06 7.02 4.49
C ALA A 58 -0.92 6.88 3.30
N ILE A 59 -2.22 7.03 3.56
CA ILE A 59 -3.28 6.99 2.53
C ILE A 59 -3.06 8.07 1.45
N ASP A 60 -2.88 9.33 1.84
CA ASP A 60 -2.64 10.45 0.89
C ASP A 60 -1.39 10.20 0.03
N LEU A 61 -0.32 9.70 0.63
CA LEU A 61 0.92 9.41 -0.08
C LEU A 61 0.80 8.22 -1.03
N CYS A 62 0.10 7.15 -0.64
CA CYS A 62 -0.19 6.03 -1.53
C CYS A 62 -1.05 6.46 -2.72
N GLN A 63 -2.07 7.30 -2.50
CA GLN A 63 -2.91 7.81 -3.59
C GLN A 63 -2.09 8.63 -4.61
N LYS A 64 -1.17 9.47 -4.13
CA LYS A 64 -0.24 10.22 -5.00
C LYS A 64 0.71 9.29 -5.77
N ALA A 65 1.24 8.26 -5.12
CA ALA A 65 2.10 7.26 -5.77
C ALA A 65 1.33 6.53 -6.89
N LEU A 66 0.09 6.11 -6.61
CA LEU A 66 -0.78 5.42 -7.57
C LEU A 66 -1.18 6.32 -8.75
N ALA A 67 -1.47 7.60 -8.51
CA ALA A 67 -1.78 8.55 -9.57
C ALA A 67 -0.62 8.68 -10.57
N ILE A 68 0.63 8.71 -10.09
CA ILE A 68 1.82 8.74 -10.95
C ILE A 68 2.04 7.38 -11.62
N GLY A 69 1.88 6.28 -10.89
CA GLY A 69 1.98 4.92 -11.41
C GLY A 69 1.03 4.64 -12.57
N ARG A 70 -0.25 5.00 -12.41
CA ARG A 70 -1.32 4.77 -13.40
C ARG A 70 -1.22 5.67 -14.63
N THR A 71 -0.67 6.87 -14.50
CA THR A 71 -0.53 7.82 -15.62
C THR A 71 0.72 7.59 -16.46
N ASN A 72 1.66 6.75 -16.00
CA ASN A 72 2.90 6.50 -16.69
C ASN A 72 2.92 5.10 -17.32
N PRO A 73 2.77 4.98 -18.66
CA PRO A 73 2.74 3.70 -19.35
C PRO A 73 4.08 2.95 -19.35
N THR A 74 5.16 3.60 -18.89
CA THR A 74 6.50 2.98 -18.79
C THR A 74 6.80 2.42 -17.39
N LEU A 75 5.96 2.71 -16.40
CA LEU A 75 6.06 2.09 -15.07
C LEU A 75 5.54 0.65 -15.14
N PRO A 76 6.26 -0.33 -14.59
CA PRO A 76 5.72 -1.68 -14.45
C PRO A 76 4.46 -1.57 -13.59
N LEU A 77 3.34 -2.17 -13.98
CA LEU A 77 2.15 -2.23 -13.11
C LEU A 77 2.49 -2.87 -11.75
N ALA A 78 3.52 -3.71 -11.65
CA ALA A 78 4.08 -4.16 -10.38
C ALA A 78 4.41 -3.03 -9.38
N SER A 79 4.77 -1.84 -9.88
CA SER A 79 5.04 -0.64 -9.07
C SER A 79 3.78 -0.02 -8.43
N VAL A 80 2.58 -0.36 -8.91
CA VAL A 80 1.31 0.01 -8.25
C VAL A 80 0.80 -1.05 -7.28
N GLY A 81 1.30 -2.28 -7.34
CA GLY A 81 0.91 -3.37 -6.42
C GLY A 81 1.22 -3.06 -4.95
N GLU A 82 2.47 -2.66 -4.63
CA GLU A 82 2.84 -2.34 -3.23
C GLU A 82 2.08 -1.12 -2.66
N PRO A 83 1.92 -0.01 -3.40
CA PRO A 83 1.10 1.10 -2.93
C PRO A 83 -0.38 0.74 -2.74
N LEU A 84 -0.96 -0.12 -3.59
CA LEU A 84 -2.34 -0.63 -3.43
C LEU A 84 -2.49 -1.43 -2.14
N GLU A 85 -1.54 -2.35 -1.87
CA GLU A 85 -1.52 -3.17 -0.66
C GLU A 85 -1.40 -2.29 0.61
N THR A 86 -0.43 -1.37 0.65
CA THR A 86 -0.27 -0.44 1.77
C THR A 86 -1.49 0.45 1.97
N LEU A 87 -2.12 0.93 0.89
CA LEU A 87 -3.34 1.72 0.97
C LEU A 87 -4.49 0.92 1.59
N ALA A 88 -4.68 -0.31 1.13
CA ALA A 88 -5.71 -1.21 1.63
C ALA A 88 -5.50 -1.54 3.12
N GLU A 89 -4.26 -1.82 3.54
CA GLU A 89 -3.92 -2.03 4.95
C GLU A 89 -4.23 -0.81 5.84
N CYS A 90 -3.92 0.40 5.36
CA CYS A 90 -4.21 1.64 6.08
C CYS A 90 -5.72 1.90 6.16
N LEU A 91 -6.47 1.61 5.09
CA LEU A 91 -7.94 1.72 5.08
C LEU A 91 -8.58 0.71 6.04
N HIS A 92 -8.07 -0.52 6.10
CA HIS A 92 -8.52 -1.53 7.05
C HIS A 92 -8.30 -1.08 8.51
N HIS A 93 -7.11 -0.57 8.84
CA HIS A 93 -6.80 -0.03 10.18
C HIS A 93 -7.67 1.17 10.58
N THR A 94 -8.12 1.96 9.61
CA THR A 94 -9.00 3.12 9.85
C THR A 94 -10.48 2.76 9.84
N GLY A 95 -10.84 1.48 9.73
CA GLY A 95 -12.21 0.98 9.74
C GLY A 95 -12.90 0.95 8.37
N HIS A 96 -12.25 1.46 7.33
CA HIS A 96 -12.75 1.49 5.95
C HIS A 96 -12.47 0.17 5.20
N THR A 97 -12.78 -0.96 5.84
CA THR A 97 -12.47 -2.30 5.30
C THR A 97 -13.21 -2.60 3.99
N SER A 98 -14.42 -2.04 3.80
CA SER A 98 -15.16 -2.15 2.53
C SER A 98 -14.39 -1.59 1.34
N ASP A 99 -13.65 -0.51 1.56
CA ASP A 99 -12.90 0.21 0.53
C ASP A 99 -11.52 -0.43 0.31
N ALA A 100 -10.99 -1.12 1.33
CA ALA A 100 -9.74 -1.87 1.28
C ALA A 100 -9.85 -3.14 0.40
N ILE A 101 -10.96 -3.87 0.46
CA ILE A 101 -11.18 -5.13 -0.28
C ILE A 101 -10.93 -5.02 -1.80
N PRO A 102 -11.54 -4.05 -2.53
CA PRO A 102 -11.30 -3.94 -3.96
C PRO A 102 -9.83 -3.61 -4.28
N LEU A 103 -9.16 -2.85 -3.42
CA LEU A 103 -7.74 -2.50 -3.59
C LEU A 103 -6.82 -3.71 -3.38
N TRP A 104 -7.08 -4.55 -2.38
CA TRP A 104 -6.37 -5.82 -2.20
C TRP A 104 -6.57 -6.78 -3.37
N ARG A 105 -7.77 -6.83 -3.95
CA ARG A 105 -8.02 -7.63 -5.17
C ARG A 105 -7.18 -7.13 -6.34
N GLU A 106 -7.21 -5.82 -6.60
CA GLU A 106 -6.40 -5.20 -7.65
C GLU A 106 -4.89 -5.45 -7.44
N ALA A 107 -4.42 -5.35 -6.19
CA ALA A 107 -3.04 -5.67 -5.84
C ALA A 107 -2.68 -7.15 -6.12
N ALA A 108 -3.55 -8.09 -5.73
CA ALA A 108 -3.33 -9.52 -5.96
C ALA A 108 -3.25 -9.88 -7.45
N ASP A 109 -4.14 -9.30 -8.27
CA ASP A 109 -4.11 -9.52 -9.72
C ASP A 109 -2.85 -8.92 -10.35
N THR A 110 -2.43 -7.74 -9.88
CA THR A 110 -1.17 -7.12 -10.29
C THR A 110 0.04 -8.00 -9.95
N PHE A 111 0.14 -8.51 -8.71
CA PHE A 111 1.23 -9.38 -8.31
C PHE A 111 1.26 -10.70 -9.08
N HIS A 112 0.09 -11.27 -9.37
CA HIS A 112 -0.01 -12.50 -10.15
C HIS A 112 0.48 -12.31 -11.58
N GLN A 113 0.09 -11.21 -12.23
CA GLN A 113 0.50 -10.90 -13.62
C GLN A 113 2.01 -10.63 -13.77
N TYR A 114 2.67 -10.15 -12.71
CA TYR A 114 4.06 -9.68 -12.77
C TYR A 114 5.09 -10.58 -12.05
N GLY A 115 4.71 -11.83 -11.74
CA GLY A 115 5.66 -12.84 -11.29
C GLY A 115 5.85 -12.96 -9.78
N GLU A 116 4.93 -12.41 -8.98
CA GLU A 116 4.91 -12.51 -7.52
C GLU A 116 3.69 -13.36 -7.03
N PRO A 117 3.54 -14.62 -7.47
CA PRO A 117 2.36 -15.43 -7.19
C PRO A 117 2.20 -15.73 -5.68
N HIS A 118 3.30 -15.77 -4.94
CA HIS A 118 3.28 -15.96 -3.49
C HIS A 118 2.65 -14.78 -2.75
N ARG A 119 2.91 -13.54 -3.19
CA ARG A 119 2.24 -12.35 -2.66
C ARG A 119 0.77 -12.32 -3.04
N ALA A 120 0.47 -12.63 -4.30
CA ALA A 120 -0.92 -12.72 -4.76
C ALA A 120 -1.74 -13.74 -3.95
N ALA A 121 -1.15 -14.90 -3.62
CA ALA A 121 -1.79 -15.91 -2.78
C ALA A 121 -2.06 -15.40 -1.35
N GLN A 122 -1.06 -14.77 -0.71
CA GLN A 122 -1.23 -14.20 0.64
C GLN A 122 -2.38 -13.20 0.71
N VAL A 123 -2.45 -12.26 -0.25
CA VAL A 123 -3.54 -11.27 -0.29
C VAL A 123 -4.89 -11.95 -0.52
N ARG A 124 -4.96 -13.01 -1.34
CA ARG A 124 -6.20 -13.77 -1.57
C ARG A 124 -6.65 -14.54 -0.33
N ASP A 125 -5.72 -15.14 0.41
CA ASP A 125 -6.04 -15.85 1.65
C ASP A 125 -6.51 -14.88 2.74
N LEU A 126 -5.89 -13.69 2.84
CA LEU A 126 -6.38 -12.61 3.69
C LEU A 126 -7.83 -12.22 3.35
N LEU A 127 -8.12 -12.03 2.06
CA LEU A 127 -9.47 -11.68 1.60
C LEU A 127 -10.51 -12.77 1.93
N ARG A 128 -10.13 -14.06 1.86
CA ARG A 128 -11.01 -15.17 2.25
C ARG A 128 -11.29 -15.15 3.75
N ALA A 129 -10.25 -15.01 4.58
CA ALA A 129 -10.41 -14.94 6.03
C ALA A 129 -11.30 -13.76 6.48
N LEU A 130 -11.20 -12.62 5.80
CA LEU A 130 -12.06 -11.45 6.04
C LEU A 130 -13.52 -11.69 5.60
N ALA A 131 -13.74 -12.43 4.52
CA ALA A 131 -15.08 -12.81 4.08
C ALA A 131 -15.73 -13.77 5.10
N ASP A 132 -15.02 -14.82 5.48
CA ASP A 132 -15.48 -15.81 6.46
C ASP A 132 -15.81 -15.14 7.81
N SER A 133 -14.96 -14.22 8.28
CA SER A 133 -15.20 -13.48 9.53
C SER A 133 -16.43 -12.57 9.47
N ARG A 134 -16.80 -12.09 8.28
CA ARG A 134 -17.96 -11.23 8.07
C ARG A 134 -19.26 -12.04 7.99
N GLU A 135 -19.19 -13.28 7.48
CA GLU A 135 -20.30 -14.24 7.45
C GLU A 135 -20.59 -14.82 8.85
N ILE A 136 -19.61 -14.92 9.73
CA ILE A 136 -19.81 -15.37 11.12
C ILE A 136 -20.48 -14.29 11.99
N SER A 137 -20.38 -13.00 11.63
CA SER A 137 -20.99 -11.90 12.38
C SER A 137 -22.48 -11.68 12.09
N VAL A 138 -23.07 -12.44 11.16
CA VAL A 138 -24.51 -12.45 10.86
C VAL A 138 -25.12 -13.75 11.41
N ASP A 139 -25.06 -13.91 12.74
CA ASP A 139 -25.95 -14.86 13.42
C ASP A 139 -27.34 -14.21 13.54
N PRO A 140 -28.40 -14.81 12.95
CA PRO A 140 -29.76 -14.34 13.11
C PRO A 140 -30.29 -14.79 14.48
N HIS A 141 -29.89 -14.09 15.55
CA HIS A 141 -30.55 -14.20 16.84
C HIS A 141 -31.41 -12.96 17.09
N ASP A 142 -32.53 -12.88 16.38
CA ASP A 142 -33.73 -12.16 16.80
C ASP A 142 -34.89 -12.71 15.98
N GLY A 143 -35.30 -13.91 16.37
CA GLY A 143 -36.54 -14.55 15.97
C GLY A 143 -37.22 -15.08 17.22
N ASP A 144 -37.57 -14.16 18.12
CA ASP A 144 -38.58 -14.41 19.14
C ASP A 144 -39.92 -14.72 18.43
N GLU A 145 -40.39 -15.96 18.52
CA GLU A 145 -41.81 -16.31 18.61
C GLU A 145 -42.00 -17.53 19.54
#